data_AF-A0A7S2HTE6-F1
#
_entry.id   AF-A0A7S2HTE6-F1
#
_cell.length_a   1.000
_cell.length_b   1.000
_cell.length_c   1.000
_cell.angle_alpha   90.00
_cell.angle_beta   90.00
_cell.angle_gamma   90.00
#
_symmetry.space_group_name_H-M   'P 1'
#
loop_
_entity.id
_entity.type
_entity.pdbx_description
1 polymer ?
#
loop_
_entity_poly.entity_id
_entity_poly.type
_entity_poly.pdbx_seq_one_letter_code
_entity_poly.pdbx_strand_id
1 'polypeptide(L)'
;RRMAAEAAGPVDPFYRRPPKVLSHVSDPFWGTPSSLVDWCEANYAHSRYIAELFNSLTAVPMLAVAVRGLWLCHHYKLETRFALCWVGIGCVGVGTLAFHATLTHAGQAMDELSMIVA
;
A
#
# COMPACT_ATOMS: atom_id res chain seq x y z
N ARG A 1 -4.43 -0.05 -45.37
CA ARG A 1 -4.41 -1.39 -44.73
C ARG A 1 -4.30 -1.15 -43.23
N ARG A 2 -5.36 -1.50 -42.50
CA ARG A 2 -5.60 -1.15 -41.09
C ARG A 2 -4.90 -2.13 -40.13
N MET A 3 -4.67 -1.60 -38.93
CA MET A 3 -4.55 -2.25 -37.62
C MET A 3 -3.15 -2.70 -37.20
N ALA A 4 -2.57 -1.84 -36.35
CA ALA A 4 -1.62 -2.21 -35.32
C ALA A 4 -2.14 -3.44 -34.58
N ALA A 5 -1.26 -4.42 -34.42
CA ALA A 5 -1.54 -5.66 -33.70
C ALA A 5 -1.90 -5.33 -32.25
N GLU A 6 -3.15 -5.62 -31.93
CA GLU A 6 -3.73 -5.60 -30.60
C GLU A 6 -2.99 -6.62 -29.73
N ALA A 7 -2.17 -6.16 -28.79
CA ALA A 7 -1.50 -7.00 -27.80
C ALA A 7 -2.47 -7.47 -26.69
N ALA A 8 -3.66 -7.95 -27.08
CA ALA A 8 -4.65 -8.47 -26.16
C ALA A 8 -4.39 -9.97 -25.96
N GLY A 9 -3.52 -10.31 -25.00
CA GLY A 9 -3.38 -11.68 -24.51
C GLY A 9 -4.71 -12.22 -23.95
N PRO A 10 -4.88 -13.55 -23.87
CA PRO A 10 -6.14 -14.18 -23.53
C PRO A 10 -6.64 -13.73 -22.17
N VAL A 11 -7.91 -13.35 -22.17
CA VAL A 11 -8.49 -12.52 -21.15
C VAL A 11 -9.45 -13.38 -20.30
N ASP A 12 -8.94 -14.01 -19.25
CA ASP A 12 -9.70 -14.87 -18.32
C ASP A 12 -11.04 -14.20 -17.87
N PRO A 13 -12.19 -14.90 -17.92
CA PRO A 13 -13.47 -14.30 -17.53
C PRO A 13 -13.63 -14.02 -16.03
N PHE A 14 -12.78 -14.58 -15.15
CA PHE A 14 -12.81 -14.38 -13.70
C PHE A 14 -11.51 -13.84 -13.08
N TYR A 15 -10.32 -14.02 -13.69
CA TYR A 15 -9.06 -13.41 -13.22
C TYR A 15 -8.01 -13.21 -14.33
N ARG A 16 -8.06 -12.08 -15.03
CA ARG A 16 -7.08 -11.67 -16.06
C ARG A 16 -5.81 -11.12 -15.44
N ARG A 17 -4.68 -11.83 -15.43
CA ARG A 17 -3.38 -11.13 -15.42
C ARG A 17 -2.31 -11.82 -16.27
N PRO A 18 -1.81 -11.20 -17.36
CA PRO A 18 -0.43 -11.38 -17.80
C PRO A 18 0.53 -10.71 -16.79
N PRO A 19 1.83 -11.10 -16.78
CA PRO A 19 2.75 -10.76 -15.70
C PRO A 19 3.11 -9.26 -15.68
N LYS A 20 3.00 -8.66 -14.50
CA LYS A 20 3.77 -7.51 -13.97
C LYS A 20 3.66 -6.11 -14.61
N VAL A 21 2.71 -5.82 -15.49
CA VAL A 21 2.46 -4.42 -15.92
C VAL A 21 0.97 -4.18 -16.16
N LEU A 22 0.19 -3.90 -15.12
CA LEU A 22 -1.22 -3.52 -15.30
C LEU A 22 -1.63 -2.46 -14.27
N SER A 23 -1.05 -1.26 -14.35
CA SER A 23 -1.90 -0.10 -14.15
C SER A 23 -2.93 -0.14 -15.29
N HIS A 24 -4.20 -0.41 -15.00
CA HIS A 24 -5.26 -0.28 -16.01
C HIS A 24 -5.41 1.17 -16.51
N VAL A 25 -4.75 2.08 -15.81
CA VAL A 25 -4.67 3.51 -16.08
C VAL A 25 -3.42 3.80 -16.92
N SER A 26 -3.62 4.55 -18.00
CA SER A 26 -2.57 4.98 -18.94
C SER A 26 -1.60 6.03 -18.37
N ASP A 27 -1.97 6.68 -17.26
CA ASP A 27 -1.21 7.74 -16.59
C ASP A 27 -1.36 7.67 -15.04
N PRO A 28 -0.70 6.67 -14.39
CA PRO A 28 -0.70 6.53 -12.94
C PRO A 28 0.02 7.69 -12.25
N PHE A 29 -0.55 8.21 -11.15
CA PHE A 29 -0.03 9.42 -10.50
C PHE A 29 1.40 9.25 -9.95
N TRP A 30 1.72 8.08 -9.38
CA TRP A 30 3.06 7.79 -8.85
C TRP A 30 4.01 7.18 -9.88
N GLY A 31 3.61 7.18 -11.16
CA GLY A 31 4.33 6.51 -12.24
C GLY A 31 4.13 5.00 -12.23
N THR A 32 4.93 4.33 -13.06
CA THR A 32 4.90 2.87 -13.18
C THR A 32 5.34 2.23 -11.86
N PRO A 33 4.61 1.22 -11.35
CA PRO A 33 5.01 0.46 -10.16
C PRO A 33 6.45 -0.02 -10.28
N SER A 34 7.25 0.26 -9.24
CA SER A 34 8.67 -0.09 -9.19
C SER A 34 9.01 -1.06 -8.06
N SER A 35 8.09 -1.32 -7.13
CA SER A 35 8.31 -2.28 -6.04
C SER A 35 8.69 -3.68 -6.55
N LEU A 36 9.42 -4.42 -5.72
CA LEU A 36 9.81 -5.80 -6.00
C LEU A 36 8.61 -6.77 -5.93
N VAL A 37 7.64 -6.41 -5.09
CA VAL A 37 6.42 -7.17 -4.83
C VAL A 37 5.21 -6.35 -5.28
N ASP A 38 4.25 -7.05 -5.88
CA ASP A 38 2.93 -6.55 -6.34
C ASP A 38 1.90 -7.57 -5.82
N TRP A 39 0.85 -7.11 -5.16
CA TRP A 39 -0.11 -8.02 -4.52
C TRP A 39 -1.26 -8.38 -5.47
N CYS A 40 -2.26 -9.10 -4.94
CA CYS A 40 -3.37 -9.59 -5.76
C CYS A 40 -4.38 -8.48 -6.15
N GLU A 41 -4.37 -7.32 -5.48
CA GLU A 41 -5.28 -6.21 -5.79
C GLU A 41 -4.87 -5.52 -7.10
N ALA A 42 -5.85 -5.14 -7.93
CA ALA A 42 -5.60 -4.54 -9.24
C ALA A 42 -5.13 -3.10 -9.14
N ASN A 43 -3.98 -2.80 -9.77
CA ASN A 43 -3.31 -1.51 -9.65
C ASN A 43 -4.11 -0.40 -10.33
N TYR A 44 -4.35 0.66 -9.56
CA TYR A 44 -5.13 1.86 -9.91
C TYR A 44 -6.56 1.55 -10.36
N ALA A 45 -7.16 0.44 -9.89
CA ALA A 45 -8.51 0.02 -10.29
C ALA A 45 -9.62 0.97 -9.84
N HIS A 46 -9.42 1.67 -8.72
CA HIS A 46 -10.43 2.53 -8.10
C HIS A 46 -10.09 4.03 -8.13
N SER A 47 -8.80 4.36 -8.27
CA SER A 47 -8.31 5.75 -8.27
C SER A 47 -6.99 5.82 -9.01
N ARG A 48 -6.71 6.93 -9.69
CA ARG A 48 -5.40 7.21 -10.29
C ARG A 48 -4.32 7.58 -9.26
N TYR A 49 -4.71 7.89 -8.02
CA TYR A 49 -3.83 8.38 -6.96
C TYR A 49 -3.37 7.30 -5.97
N ILE A 50 -4.08 6.19 -5.91
CA ILE A 50 -3.83 5.09 -4.96
C ILE A 50 -3.76 3.80 -5.78
N ALA A 51 -2.60 3.16 -5.77
CA ALA A 51 -2.35 1.96 -6.57
C ALA A 51 -3.21 0.79 -6.10
N GLU A 52 -3.18 0.41 -4.83
CA GLU A 52 -4.03 -0.66 -4.27
C GLU A 52 -4.93 -0.05 -3.18
N LEU A 53 -6.18 0.26 -3.52
CA LEU A 53 -7.08 1.02 -2.65
C LEU A 53 -7.44 0.26 -1.38
N PHE A 54 -7.89 -0.99 -1.51
CA PHE A 54 -8.35 -1.77 -0.37
C PHE A 54 -7.20 -2.18 0.54
N ASN A 55 -6.05 -2.54 -0.03
CA ASN A 55 -4.82 -2.77 0.74
C ASN A 55 -4.39 -1.48 1.46
N SER A 56 -4.41 -0.32 0.81
CA SER A 56 -4.10 0.97 1.45
C SER A 56 -5.06 1.30 2.61
N LEU A 57 -6.36 1.00 2.47
CA LEU A 57 -7.35 1.26 3.51
C LEU A 57 -7.14 0.41 4.77
N THR A 58 -6.42 -0.71 4.68
CA THR A 58 -6.09 -1.53 5.86
C THR A 58 -5.18 -0.80 6.86
N ALA A 59 -4.46 0.24 6.41
CA ALA A 59 -3.68 1.09 7.29
C ALA A 59 -4.54 1.95 8.22
N VAL A 60 -5.80 2.24 7.86
CA VAL A 60 -6.70 3.09 8.66
C VAL A 60 -6.93 2.53 10.06
N PRO A 61 -7.37 1.27 10.25
CA PRO A 61 -7.51 0.71 11.60
C PRO A 61 -6.18 0.67 12.36
N MET A 62 -5.04 0.41 11.69
CA MET A 62 -3.71 0.41 12.34
C MET A 62 -3.35 1.78 12.92
N LEU A 63 -3.54 2.84 12.13
CA LEU A 63 -3.32 4.22 12.58
C LEU A 63 -4.31 4.63 13.67
N ALA A 64 -5.58 4.22 13.56
CA ALA A 64 -6.60 4.52 14.56
C ALA A 64 -6.26 3.89 15.92
N VAL A 65 -5.84 2.63 15.96
CA VAL A 65 -5.43 1.97 17.22
C VAL A 65 -4.13 2.56 17.77
N ALA A 66 -3.17 2.94 16.92
CA ALA A 66 -1.94 3.61 17.35
C ALA A 66 -2.24 4.95 18.05
N VAL A 67 -3.08 5.79 17.44
CA VAL A 67 -3.50 7.08 18.03
C VAL A 67 -4.26 6.85 19.34
N ARG A 68 -5.18 5.88 19.38
CA ARG A 68 -5.91 5.54 20.60
C ARG A 68 -4.97 5.05 21.69
N GLY A 69 -4.01 4.20 21.36
CA GLY A 69 -3.01 3.66 22.27
C GLY A 69 -2.10 4.75 22.85
N LEU A 70 -1.64 5.68 22.02
CA LEU A 70 -0.88 6.86 22.47
C LEU A 70 -1.69 7.74 23.41
N TRP A 71 -2.96 7.99 23.09
CA TRP A 71 -3.87 8.75 23.96
C TRP A 71 -4.04 8.05 25.31
N LEU A 72 -4.21 6.72 25.34
CA LEU A 72 -4.31 5.95 26.58
C LEU A 72 -3.01 6.02 27.38
N CYS A 73 -1.84 5.91 26.75
CA CYS A 73 -0.55 6.03 27.43
C CYS A 73 -0.40 7.40 28.10
N HIS A 74 -0.78 8.47 27.40
CA HIS A 74 -0.78 9.82 27.95
C HIS A 74 -1.78 9.97 29.10
N HIS A 75 -3.02 9.51 28.90
CA HIS A 75 -4.12 9.66 29.87
C HIS A 75 -3.84 8.92 31.18
N TYR A 76 -3.33 7.68 31.10
CA TYR A 76 -3.01 6.86 32.26
C TYR A 76 -1.56 7.00 32.75
N LYS A 77 -0.77 7.92 32.17
CA LYS A 77 0.63 8.16 32.52
C LYS A 77 1.48 6.89 32.51
N LEU A 78 1.29 6.06 31.49
CA LEU A 78 2.08 4.85 31.30
C LEU A 78 3.53 5.20 30.98
N GLU A 79 4.43 4.26 31.23
CA GLU A 79 5.84 4.43 30.92
C GLU A 79 6.08 4.64 29.42
N THR A 80 7.14 5.37 29.09
CA THR A 80 7.49 5.74 27.72
C THR A 80 7.63 4.55 26.79
N ARG A 81 8.07 3.39 27.30
CA ARG A 81 8.16 2.14 26.52
C ARG A 81 6.84 1.74 25.85
N PHE A 82 5.70 1.93 26.53
CA PHE A 82 4.40 1.61 25.95
C PHE A 82 4.02 2.60 24.85
N ALA A 83 4.33 3.88 25.04
CA ALA A 83 4.13 4.89 24.00
C ALA A 83 4.99 4.59 22.78
N LEU A 84 6.25 4.17 22.95
CA LEU A 84 7.14 3.78 21.87
C LEU A 84 6.59 2.60 21.06
N CYS A 85 6.01 1.59 21.71
CA CYS A 85 5.34 0.49 21.00
C CYS A 85 4.18 1.00 20.13
N TRP A 86 3.34 1.92 20.64
CA TRP A 86 2.25 2.49 19.85
C TRP A 86 2.74 3.40 18.71
N VAL A 87 3.86 4.12 18.91
CA VAL A 87 4.54 4.83 17.81
C VAL A 87 5.00 3.83 16.75
N GLY A 88 5.59 2.70 17.15
CA GLY A 88 5.99 1.62 16.25
C GLY A 88 4.83 1.13 15.38
N ILE A 89 3.69 0.76 15.99
CA ILE A 89 2.48 0.38 15.26
C ILE A 89 1.99 1.50 14.31
N GLY A 90 2.08 2.76 14.74
CA GLY A 90 1.77 3.90 13.88
C GLY A 90 2.70 3.98 12.66
N CYS A 91 4.01 3.78 12.85
CA CYS A 91 4.98 3.72 11.77
C CYS A 91 4.67 2.58 10.78
N VAL A 92 4.26 1.40 11.26
CA VAL A 92 3.81 0.31 10.39
C VAL A 92 2.60 0.74 9.57
N GLY A 93 1.59 1.34 10.19
CA GLY A 93 0.41 1.84 9.46
C GLY A 93 0.78 2.87 8.38
N VAL A 94 1.71 3.79 8.66
CA VAL A 94 2.20 4.77 7.67
C VAL A 94 2.99 4.08 6.55
N GLY A 95 3.85 3.11 6.87
CA GLY A 95 4.61 2.33 5.91
C GLY A 95 3.69 1.56 4.96
N THR A 96 2.72 0.84 5.51
CA THR A 96 1.71 0.09 4.75
C THR A 96 0.93 1.00 3.80
N LEU A 97 0.48 2.17 4.29
CA LEU A 97 -0.22 3.15 3.45
C LEU A 97 0.70 3.66 2.32
N ALA A 98 1.95 4.03 2.64
CA ALA A 98 2.89 4.56 1.67
C ALA A 98 3.25 3.53 0.59
N PHE A 99 3.41 2.25 0.97
CA PHE A 99 3.67 1.18 0.04
C PHE A 99 2.48 0.92 -0.88
N HIS A 100 1.31 0.57 -0.33
CA HIS A 100 0.16 0.18 -1.15
C HIS A 100 -0.44 1.35 -1.95
N ALA A 101 -0.28 2.60 -1.50
CA ALA A 101 -0.74 3.74 -2.28
C ALA A 101 0.16 4.03 -3.49
N THR A 102 1.44 3.69 -3.43
CA THR A 102 2.44 4.11 -4.44
C THR A 102 3.04 2.97 -5.25
N LEU A 103 3.16 1.77 -4.68
CA LEU A 103 3.94 0.63 -5.21
C LEU A 103 5.36 1.02 -5.66
N THR A 104 6.03 1.82 -4.84
CA THR A 104 7.42 2.24 -5.08
C THR A 104 8.40 1.45 -4.23
N HIS A 105 9.65 1.33 -4.68
CA HIS A 105 10.74 0.77 -3.85
C HIS A 105 10.89 1.49 -2.50
N ALA A 106 10.75 2.82 -2.48
CA ALA A 106 10.83 3.60 -1.26
C ALA A 106 9.67 3.29 -0.31
N GLY A 107 8.44 3.21 -0.83
CA GLY A 107 7.27 2.82 -0.05
C GLY A 107 7.42 1.40 0.53
N GLN A 108 7.86 0.44 -0.29
CA GLN A 108 8.13 -0.93 0.15
C GLN A 108 9.17 -0.97 1.28
N ALA A 109 10.28 -0.24 1.12
CA ALA A 109 11.30 -0.16 2.16
C ALA A 109 10.74 0.45 3.46
N MET A 110 9.87 1.46 3.37
CA MET A 110 9.22 2.03 4.55
C MET A 110 8.33 1.02 5.27
N ASP A 111 7.52 0.25 4.54
CA ASP A 111 6.65 -0.79 5.11
C ASP A 111 7.50 -1.88 5.78
N GLU A 112 8.41 -2.50 5.04
CA GLU A 112 9.24 -3.60 5.56
C GLU A 112 10.13 -3.18 6.74
N LEU A 113 10.80 -2.01 6.66
CA LEU A 113 11.67 -1.54 7.75
C LEU A 113 10.87 -1.17 8.99
N SER A 114 9.69 -0.57 8.83
CA SER A 114 8.84 -0.22 9.96
C SER A 114 8.41 -1.45 10.77
N MET A 115 8.15 -2.58 10.11
CA MET A 115 7.81 -3.85 10.77
C MET A 115 8.98 -4.44 11.57
N ILE A 116 10.24 -4.19 11.16
CA ILE A 116 11.42 -4.69 11.87
C ILE A 116 11.76 -3.80 13.08
N VAL A 117 11.46 -2.51 13.01
CA VAL A 117 11.82 -1.52 14.05
C VAL A 117 10.71 -1.33 15.10
N ALA A 118 9.45 -1.59 14.75
CA ALA A 118 8.29 -1.46 15.64
C ALA A 118 8.28 -2.47 16.79
#